data_AF-A0AA96V5A7-F1
#
_entry.id   AF-A0AA96V5A7-F1
#
_cell.length_a   1.000
_cell.length_b   1.000
_cell.length_c   1.000
_cell.angle_alpha   90.00
_cell.angle_beta   90.00
_cell.angle_gamma   90.00
#
_symmetry.space_group_name_H-M   'P 1'
#
loop_
_entity.id
_entity.type
_entity.pdbx_description
1 polymer ?
#
loop_
_entity_poly.entity_id
_entity_poly.type
_entity_poly.pdbx_seq_one_letter_code
_entity_poly.pdbx_strand_id
1 'polypeptide(L)'
;MTGSANALTALVKQAAVEAVAAGNPAEIRKGEVISVNPLQIKTDEFLTLSEKQLILTEAIKDTIVEVSIQWTTEEAALHTHGVRGKKGMVVYRALEVGDIVLLLRMQGGQQFIVIDAIKRIRERTL
;
A
#
# COMPACT_ATOMS: atom_id res chain seq x y z
N MET A 1 -19.03 38.11 35.89
CA MET A 1 -17.92 38.36 34.94
C MET A 1 -17.12 37.08 34.56
N THR A 2 -17.67 35.87 34.73
CA THR A 2 -16.96 34.60 34.48
C THR A 2 -17.18 33.99 33.09
N GLY A 3 -18.15 34.50 32.31
CA GLY A 3 -18.48 33.96 30.97
C GLY A 3 -17.43 34.24 29.88
N SER A 4 -16.65 35.32 30.02
CA SER A 4 -15.65 35.74 29.02
C SER A 4 -14.38 34.88 29.01
N ALA A 5 -13.89 34.49 30.19
CA ALA A 5 -12.70 33.65 30.31
C ALA A 5 -12.92 32.22 29.77
N ASN A 6 -14.12 31.67 29.96
CA ASN A 6 -14.47 30.36 29.42
C ASN A 6 -14.62 30.37 27.89
N ALA A 7 -15.17 31.44 27.33
CA ALA A 7 -15.28 31.61 25.87
C ALA A 7 -13.91 31.72 25.20
N LEU A 8 -12.99 32.49 25.80
CA LEU A 8 -11.62 32.60 25.30
C LEU A 8 -10.87 31.27 25.35
N THR A 9 -11.00 30.52 26.46
CA THR A 9 -10.37 29.21 26.60
C THR A 9 -10.92 28.21 25.58
N ALA A 10 -12.21 28.27 25.27
CA ALA A 10 -12.83 27.45 24.23
C ALA A 10 -12.30 27.82 22.82
N LEU A 11 -12.18 29.11 22.50
CA LEU A 11 -11.62 29.57 21.23
C LEU A 11 -10.16 29.16 21.05
N VAL A 12 -9.34 29.23 22.10
CA VAL A 12 -7.93 28.80 22.05
C VAL A 12 -7.83 27.29 21.82
N LYS A 13 -8.66 26.50 22.51
CA LYS A 13 -8.71 25.04 22.28
C LYS A 13 -9.17 24.71 20.86
N GLN A 14 -10.18 25.42 20.37
CA GLN A 14 -10.71 25.24 19.02
C GLN A 14 -9.63 25.57 17.97
N ALA A 15 -8.96 26.72 18.10
CA ALA A 15 -7.88 27.12 17.20
C ALA A 15 -6.71 26.12 17.20
N ALA A 16 -6.37 25.55 18.37
CA ALA A 16 -5.34 24.52 18.46
C ALA A 16 -5.74 23.22 17.72
N VAL A 17 -6.99 22.76 17.87
CA VAL A 17 -7.50 21.59 17.16
C VAL A 17 -7.57 21.85 15.65
N GLU A 18 -8.04 23.03 15.25
CA GLU A 18 -8.13 23.44 13.84
C GLU A 18 -6.75 23.57 13.20
N ALA A 19 -5.74 24.10 13.90
CA ALA A 19 -4.37 24.16 13.41
C ALA A 19 -3.76 22.77 13.21
N VAL A 20 -4.03 21.83 14.12
CA VAL A 20 -3.60 20.43 13.99
C VAL A 20 -4.32 19.74 12.83
N ALA A 21 -5.62 19.98 12.67
CA ALA A 21 -6.42 19.42 11.57
C ALA A 21 -5.99 19.99 10.20
N ALA A 22 -5.66 21.28 10.15
CA ALA A 22 -5.16 21.97 8.95
C ALA A 22 -3.73 21.55 8.55
N GLY A 23 -2.99 20.89 9.46
CA GLY A 23 -1.61 20.44 9.23
C GLY A 23 -1.44 19.27 8.24
N ASN A 24 -2.50 18.82 7.56
CA ASN A 24 -2.56 17.61 6.73
C ASN A 24 -2.26 16.33 7.53
N PRO A 25 -3.27 15.71 8.16
CA PRO A 25 -3.08 14.56 9.04
C PRO A 25 -2.50 13.33 8.34
N ALA A 26 -2.61 13.25 7.02
CA ALA A 26 -1.98 12.23 6.21
C ALA A 26 -1.45 12.83 4.91
N GLU A 27 -0.25 12.41 4.52
CA GLU A 27 0.43 12.88 3.32
C GLU A 27 0.78 11.68 2.45
N ILE A 28 0.44 11.76 1.16
CA ILE A 28 0.81 10.74 0.19
C ILE A 28 2.18 11.08 -0.40
N ARG A 29 3.10 10.13 -0.36
CA ARG A 29 4.46 10.24 -0.91
C ARG A 29 4.78 9.10 -1.85
N LYS A 30 5.75 9.30 -2.73
CA LYS A 30 6.36 8.23 -3.51
C LYS A 30 7.64 7.76 -2.83
N GLY A 31 7.96 6.50 -3.02
CA GLY A 31 9.24 5.94 -2.62
C GLY A 31 9.69 4.85 -3.59
N GLU A 32 10.99 4.60 -3.60
CA GLU A 32 11.64 3.55 -4.38
C GLU A 32 12.13 2.45 -3.43
N VAL A 33 11.82 1.20 -3.73
CA VAL A 33 12.32 0.04 -2.98
C VAL A 33 13.79 -0.16 -3.30
N ILE A 34 14.66 0.02 -2.30
CA ILE A 34 16.12 -0.13 -2.46
C ILE A 34 16.64 -1.49 -1.95
N SER A 35 15.87 -2.18 -1.12
CA SER A 35 16.18 -3.51 -0.58
C SER A 35 14.90 -4.19 -0.13
N VAL A 36 14.81 -5.52 -0.25
CA VAL A 36 13.64 -6.32 0.17
C VAL A 36 13.92 -7.23 1.37
N ASN A 37 15.19 -7.44 1.74
CA ASN A 37 15.58 -8.20 2.92
C ASN A 37 16.87 -7.63 3.56
N PRO A 38 16.76 -6.74 4.57
CA PRO A 38 15.52 -6.18 5.12
C PRO A 38 14.86 -5.19 4.15
N LEU A 39 13.53 -5.03 4.26
CA LEU A 39 12.81 -4.08 3.42
C LEU A 39 13.25 -2.64 3.74
N GLN A 40 13.66 -1.92 2.69
CA GLN A 40 14.02 -0.51 2.76
C GLN A 40 13.44 0.26 1.58
N ILE A 41 12.86 1.41 1.87
CA ILE A 41 12.23 2.27 0.87
C ILE A 41 12.80 3.68 1.01
N LYS A 42 13.34 4.22 -0.08
CA LYS A 42 13.88 5.58 -0.13
C LYS A 42 12.81 6.53 -0.64
N THR A 43 12.59 7.65 0.04
CA THR A 43 11.69 8.71 -0.43
C THR A 43 12.44 9.76 -1.24
N ASP A 44 11.71 10.59 -1.99
CA ASP A 44 12.26 11.68 -2.81
C ASP A 44 13.09 12.70 -1.98
N GLU A 45 12.81 12.82 -0.68
CA GLU A 45 13.55 13.67 0.27
C GLU A 45 14.83 13.01 0.82
N PHE A 46 15.32 11.94 0.17
CA PHE A 46 16.47 11.12 0.58
C PHE A 46 16.33 10.43 1.95
N LEU A 47 15.13 10.38 2.52
CA LEU A 47 14.86 9.62 3.74
C LEU A 47 14.75 8.13 3.41
N THR A 48 15.57 7.30 4.03
CA THR A 48 15.45 5.84 3.94
C THR A 48 14.60 5.31 5.09
N LEU A 49 13.47 4.69 4.76
CA LEU A 49 12.57 4.04 5.69
C LEU A 49 13.00 2.59 5.88
N SER A 50 13.19 2.20 7.13
CA SER A 50 13.43 0.80 7.52
C SER A 50 12.13 0.04 7.68
N GLU A 51 12.19 -1.29 7.63
CA GLU A 51 11.04 -2.19 7.82
C GLU A 51 10.17 -1.86 9.05
N LYS A 52 10.77 -1.40 10.16
CA LYS A 52 10.05 -1.02 11.39
C LYS A 52 9.15 0.21 11.23
N GLN A 53 9.44 1.05 10.25
CA GLN A 53 8.69 2.26 9.93
C GLN A 53 7.59 2.00 8.89
N LEU A 54 7.56 0.81 8.29
CA LEU A 54 6.67 0.46 7.20
C LEU A 54 5.54 -0.45 7.68
N ILE A 55 4.33 -0.15 7.24
CA ILE A 55 3.15 -1.00 7.44
C ILE A 55 2.73 -1.50 6.05
N LEU A 56 2.84 -2.80 5.82
CA LEU A 56 2.53 -3.43 4.53
C LEU A 56 1.06 -3.88 4.46
N THR A 57 0.34 -3.43 3.44
CA THR A 57 -1.00 -3.89 3.10
C THR A 57 -0.96 -5.26 2.39
N GLU A 58 -2.12 -5.89 2.22
CA GLU A 58 -2.23 -7.15 1.46
C GLU A 58 -2.02 -6.95 -0.05
N ALA A 59 -2.16 -5.72 -0.57
CA ALA A 59 -2.01 -5.42 -1.99
C ALA A 59 -0.59 -5.78 -2.51
N ILE A 60 0.38 -5.85 -1.61
CA ILE A 60 1.81 -5.90 -1.93
C ILE A 60 2.47 -7.15 -1.31
N LYS A 61 1.66 -8.19 -1.12
CA LYS A 61 2.09 -9.49 -0.58
C LYS A 61 1.64 -10.59 -1.53
N ASP A 62 2.50 -11.59 -1.65
CA ASP A 62 2.12 -12.83 -2.32
C ASP A 62 0.96 -13.47 -1.58
N THR A 63 -0.10 -13.79 -2.32
CA THR A 63 -1.34 -14.32 -1.74
C THR A 63 -1.79 -15.54 -2.51
N ILE A 64 -2.22 -16.58 -1.80
CA ILE A 64 -2.91 -17.72 -2.41
C ILE A 64 -4.38 -17.37 -2.54
N VAL A 65 -4.90 -17.34 -3.76
CA VAL A 65 -6.31 -17.08 -4.06
C VAL A 65 -6.94 -18.33 -4.63
N GLU A 66 -8.11 -18.70 -4.13
CA GLU A 66 -8.90 -19.78 -4.72
C GLU A 66 -9.67 -19.27 -5.94
N VAL A 67 -9.46 -19.90 -7.09
CA VAL A 67 -10.14 -19.56 -8.33
C VAL A 67 -10.96 -20.75 -8.84
N SER A 68 -12.11 -20.45 -9.45
CA SER A 68 -12.92 -21.43 -10.18
C SER A 68 -12.46 -21.49 -11.62
N ILE A 69 -12.02 -22.68 -12.05
CA ILE A 69 -11.46 -22.89 -13.38
C ILE A 69 -12.44 -23.69 -14.25
N GLN A 70 -12.55 -23.29 -15.51
CA GLN A 70 -13.19 -24.06 -16.58
C GLN A 70 -12.28 -24.02 -17.81
N TRP A 71 -11.33 -24.94 -17.88
CA TRP A 71 -10.37 -25.04 -18.98
C TRP A 71 -10.51 -26.38 -19.69
N THR A 72 -9.94 -26.43 -20.88
CA THR A 72 -9.78 -27.65 -21.67
C THR A 72 -8.30 -27.73 -22.04
N THR A 73 -7.68 -28.90 -21.91
CA THR A 73 -6.30 -29.09 -22.35
C THR A 73 -6.18 -28.90 -23.86
N GLU A 74 -4.97 -28.64 -24.34
CA GLU A 74 -4.67 -28.76 -25.77
C GLU A 74 -4.98 -30.18 -26.26
N GLU A 75 -5.24 -30.30 -27.57
CA GLU A 75 -5.52 -31.59 -28.19
C GLU A 75 -4.24 -32.41 -28.25
N ALA A 76 -4.24 -33.52 -27.51
CA ALA A 76 -3.16 -34.50 -27.53
C ALA A 76 -3.80 -35.88 -27.77
N ALA A 77 -3.32 -36.59 -28.80
CA ALA A 77 -3.85 -37.90 -29.17
C ALA A 77 -5.39 -37.92 -29.39
N LEU A 78 -5.90 -36.98 -30.20
CA LEU A 78 -7.30 -36.91 -30.68
C LEU A 78 -8.37 -36.72 -29.58
N HIS A 79 -7.99 -36.30 -28.38
CA HIS A 79 -8.94 -35.89 -27.36
C HIS A 79 -8.38 -34.78 -26.48
N THR A 80 -9.26 -34.22 -25.66
CA THR A 80 -8.95 -33.18 -24.68
C THR A 80 -9.54 -33.55 -23.32
N HIS A 81 -8.93 -33.04 -22.25
CA HIS A 81 -9.48 -33.18 -20.90
C HIS A 81 -10.05 -31.85 -20.40
N GLY A 82 -11.21 -31.92 -19.75
CA GLY A 82 -11.77 -30.78 -19.03
C GLY A 82 -11.14 -30.65 -17.65
N VAL A 83 -10.59 -29.47 -17.35
CA VAL A 83 -10.08 -29.13 -16.02
C VAL A 83 -11.08 -28.17 -15.37
N ARG A 84 -11.81 -28.69 -14.37
CA ARG A 84 -12.87 -27.95 -13.67
C ARG A 84 -12.67 -27.98 -12.16
N GLY A 85 -13.18 -26.95 -11.49
CA GLY A 85 -13.27 -26.87 -10.04
C GLY A 85 -12.42 -25.75 -9.43
N LYS A 86 -12.32 -25.77 -8.11
CA LYS A 86 -11.56 -24.80 -7.32
C LYS A 86 -10.09 -25.18 -7.26
N LYS A 87 -9.20 -24.22 -7.54
CA LYS A 87 -7.74 -24.38 -7.44
C LYS A 87 -7.15 -23.17 -6.73
N GLY A 88 -6.17 -23.43 -5.85
CA GLY A 88 -5.35 -22.36 -5.29
C GLY A 88 -4.32 -21.90 -6.32
N MET A 89 -4.26 -20.61 -6.58
CA MET A 89 -3.23 -19.98 -7.40
C MET A 89 -2.48 -18.94 -6.57
N VAL A 90 -1.16 -18.89 -6.72
CA VAL A 90 -0.34 -17.85 -6.11
C VAL A 90 -0.39 -16.61 -6.99
N VAL A 91 -0.79 -15.49 -6.42
CA VAL A 91 -0.71 -14.18 -7.06
C VAL A 91 0.54 -13.49 -6.52
N TYR A 92 1.58 -13.40 -7.35
CA TYR A 92 2.84 -12.75 -6.99
C TYR A 92 2.69 -11.22 -7.03
N ARG A 93 2.83 -10.59 -5.87
CA ARG A 93 2.70 -9.13 -5.67
C ARG A 93 3.72 -8.57 -4.69
N ALA A 94 4.62 -9.40 -4.16
CA ALA A 94 5.71 -8.92 -3.34
C ALA A 94 6.53 -7.83 -4.06
N LEU A 95 7.05 -6.89 -3.26
CA LEU A 95 7.92 -5.82 -3.75
C LEU A 95 9.23 -6.36 -4.27
N GLU A 96 9.71 -5.78 -5.35
CA GLU A 96 11.05 -5.99 -5.90
C GLU A 96 11.89 -4.71 -5.80
N VAL A 97 13.22 -4.85 -5.85
CA VAL A 97 14.11 -3.69 -5.88
C VAL A 97 13.86 -2.88 -7.16
N GLY A 98 13.71 -1.57 -7.01
CA GLY A 98 13.36 -0.63 -8.07
C GLY A 98 11.85 -0.41 -8.25
N ASP A 99 10.98 -1.14 -7.53
CA ASP A 99 9.55 -0.82 -7.51
C ASP A 99 9.32 0.58 -6.93
N ILE A 100 8.45 1.35 -7.59
CA ILE A 100 7.95 2.62 -7.08
C ILE A 100 6.68 2.35 -6.29
N VAL A 101 6.59 2.85 -5.07
CA VAL A 101 5.44 2.64 -4.18
C VAL A 101 4.78 3.94 -3.78
N LEU A 102 3.49 3.85 -3.45
CA LEU A 102 2.72 4.89 -2.78
C LEU A 102 2.76 4.68 -1.27
N LEU A 103 3.16 5.72 -0.56
CA LEU A 103 3.28 5.74 0.90
C LEU A 103 2.28 6.73 1.48
N LEU A 104 1.56 6.33 2.53
CA LEU A 104 0.76 7.22 3.36
C LEU A 104 1.48 7.48 4.67
N ARG A 105 1.90 8.72 4.91
CA ARG A 105 2.49 9.12 6.19
C ARG A 105 1.42 9.22 7.27
N MET A 106 1.63 8.58 8.42
CA MET A 106 0.72 8.66 9.57
C MET A 106 1.06 9.84 10.50
N GLN A 107 0.04 10.47 11.08
CA GLN A 107 0.20 11.52 12.08
C GLN A 107 0.80 10.96 13.39
N GLY A 108 1.66 11.74 14.04
CA GLY A 108 2.21 11.39 15.37
C GLY A 108 3.47 10.52 15.37
N GLY A 109 4.06 10.23 14.19
CA GLY A 109 5.32 9.47 14.12
C GLY A 109 5.98 9.45 12.74
N GLN A 110 7.02 8.62 12.61
CA GLN A 110 7.69 8.30 11.34
C GLN A 110 7.23 6.93 10.81
N GLN A 111 5.92 6.69 10.78
CA GLN A 111 5.33 5.48 10.22
C GLN A 111 4.66 5.77 8.88
N PHE A 112 4.80 4.81 7.97
CA PHE A 112 4.28 4.90 6.61
C PHE A 112 3.54 3.62 6.25
N ILE A 113 2.32 3.76 5.75
CA ILE A 113 1.56 2.65 5.17
C ILE A 113 1.92 2.57 3.70
N VAL A 114 2.39 1.41 3.24
CA VAL A 114 2.62 1.16 1.83
C VAL A 114 1.28 0.76 1.20
N ILE A 115 0.71 1.65 0.38
CA ILE A 115 -0.63 1.48 -0.20
C ILE A 115 -0.58 0.46 -1.32
N ASP A 116 0.24 0.71 -2.33
CA ASP A 116 0.38 -0.11 -3.54
C ASP A 116 1.71 0.18 -4.25
N ALA A 117 2.11 -0.72 -5.15
CA ALA A 117 3.21 -0.54 -6.08
C ALA A 117 2.70 0.04 -7.41
N ILE A 118 3.30 1.13 -7.88
CA ILE A 118 2.99 1.76 -9.15
C ILE A 118 3.73 1.03 -10.27
N LYS A 119 3.03 0.12 -10.96
CA LYS A 119 3.58 -0.54 -12.16
C LYS A 119 3.14 0.20 -13.41
N ARG A 120 4.10 0.52 -14.30
CA ARG A 120 3.78 1.10 -15.61
C ARG A 120 2.96 0.09 -16.40
N ILE A 121 1.87 0.54 -17.03
CA ILE A 121 1.09 -0.29 -17.95
C ILE A 121 2.04 -0.74 -19.07
N ARG A 122 2.33 -2.04 -19.14
CA ARG A 122 2.95 -2.66 -20.30
C ARG A 122 1.82 -3.06 -21.24
N GLU A 123 1.90 -2.67 -22.50
CA GLU A 123 0.98 -3.17 -23.52
C GLU A 123 1.03 -4.70 -23.50
N ARG A 124 -0.13 -5.32 -23.24
CA ARG A 124 -0.27 -6.77 -23.30
C ARG A 124 -0.28 -7.13 -24.78
N THR A 125 0.84 -7.60 -25.31
CA THR A 125 0.80 -8.43 -26.52
C THR A 125 0.13 -9.74 -26.12
N LEU A 126 -1.11 -9.93 -26.54
CA LEU A 126 -1.84 -11.19 -26.44
C LEU A 126 -1.34 -12.17 -27.50
#